data_AF-A0A1H3UDM6-F1
#
_entry.id   AF-A0A1H3UDM6-F1
#
_cell.length_a   1.000
_cell.length_b   1.000
_cell.length_c   1.000
_cell.angle_alpha   90.00
_cell.angle_beta   90.00
_cell.angle_gamma   90.00
#
_symmetry.space_group_name_H-M   'P 1'
#
loop_
_entity.id
_entity.type
_entity.pdbx_description
1 polymer ?
#
loop_
_entity_poly.entity_id
_entity_poly.type
_entity_poly.pdbx_seq_one_letter_code
_entity_poly.pdbx_strand_id
1 'polypeptide(L)'
;MLCDVTIDQPWFMGSWIGVLDRPEEVDEAVDRNDPYAGVALLTLVLHRPDPEVALPRIKRALVSPNAQTRANALQSLGHYARLHRSIDADLVRRLRCALSDRTPVGRSQIRGYAYHAACDVGMFARRHELPRWLRRRCAGPRRPTHQ
;
A
#
# COMPACT_ATOMS: atom_id res chain seq x y z
N MET A 1 -16.28 -43.16 -17.95
CA MET A 1 -15.77 -41.93 -18.58
C MET A 1 -16.20 -40.78 -17.67
N LEU A 2 -15.36 -40.48 -16.68
CA LEU A 2 -15.60 -39.38 -15.73
C LEU A 2 -14.92 -38.15 -16.32
N CYS A 3 -15.70 -37.10 -16.58
CA CYS A 3 -15.15 -35.81 -16.93
C CYS A 3 -14.40 -35.29 -15.70
N ASP A 4 -13.08 -35.27 -15.80
CA ASP A 4 -12.19 -34.62 -14.86
C ASP A 4 -12.43 -33.10 -15.01
N VAL A 5 -13.36 -32.57 -14.22
CA VAL A 5 -13.52 -31.13 -14.09
C VAL A 5 -12.38 -30.68 -13.18
N THR A 6 -11.21 -30.45 -13.78
CA THR A 6 -10.22 -29.55 -13.18
C THR A 6 -10.91 -28.21 -13.03
N ILE A 7 -11.35 -27.95 -11.80
CA ILE A 7 -11.87 -26.66 -11.42
C ILE A 7 -10.69 -25.69 -11.44
N ASP A 8 -10.50 -25.02 -12.56
CA ASP A 8 -9.57 -23.90 -12.73
C ASP A 8 -10.12 -22.74 -11.90
N GLN A 9 -9.80 -22.70 -10.60
CA GLN A 9 -10.35 -21.72 -9.64
C GLN A 9 -9.51 -20.44 -9.70
N PRO A 10 -10.04 -19.32 -10.23
CA PRO A 10 -9.34 -18.06 -10.15
C PRO A 10 -9.60 -17.48 -8.75
N TRP A 11 -8.67 -17.72 -7.83
CA TRP A 11 -8.31 -16.79 -6.75
C TRP A 11 -9.47 -16.36 -5.82
N PHE A 12 -10.04 -17.32 -5.07
CA PHE A 12 -11.02 -17.07 -4.00
C PHE A 12 -10.36 -16.43 -2.76
N MET A 13 -11.11 -15.79 -1.86
CA MET A 13 -10.60 -15.07 -0.66
C MET A 13 -9.57 -15.84 0.20
N GLY A 14 -9.58 -17.18 0.18
CA GLY A 14 -8.57 -18.03 0.85
C GLY A 14 -7.18 -18.01 0.19
N SER A 15 -7.08 -17.68 -1.10
CA SER A 15 -5.81 -17.60 -1.84
C SER A 15 -4.89 -16.47 -1.36
N TRP A 16 -5.45 -15.43 -0.72
CA TRP A 16 -4.67 -14.30 -0.19
C TRP A 16 -4.00 -14.60 1.15
N ILE A 17 -4.29 -15.73 1.80
CA ILE A 17 -3.54 -16.17 2.98
C ILE A 17 -2.19 -16.74 2.57
N GLY A 18 -2.09 -17.31 1.36
CA GLY A 18 -0.83 -17.87 0.83
C GLY A 18 0.31 -16.86 0.82
N VAL A 19 0.02 -15.58 0.58
CA VAL A 19 1.03 -14.51 0.63
C VAL A 19 1.65 -14.31 2.01
N LEU A 20 0.97 -14.75 3.07
CA LEU A 20 1.53 -14.71 4.41
C LEU A 20 2.65 -15.72 4.57
N ASP A 21 2.60 -16.85 3.88
CA ASP A 21 3.67 -17.86 3.87
C ASP A 21 4.70 -17.56 2.78
N ARG A 22 4.25 -17.05 1.63
CA ARG A 22 5.04 -16.74 0.42
C ARG A 22 4.82 -15.31 -0.08
N PRO A 23 5.45 -14.30 0.54
CA PRO A 23 5.23 -12.90 0.17
C PRO A 23 5.51 -12.58 -1.30
N GLU A 24 6.42 -13.31 -1.96
CA GLU A 24 6.74 -13.16 -3.40
C GLU A 24 5.54 -13.37 -4.34
N GLU A 25 4.48 -14.05 -3.90
CA GLU A 25 3.24 -14.18 -4.68
C GLU A 25 2.57 -12.81 -4.93
N VAL A 26 2.82 -11.82 -4.07
CA VAL A 26 2.39 -10.44 -4.33
C VAL A 26 3.13 -9.85 -5.52
N ASP A 27 4.44 -10.10 -5.65
CA ASP A 27 5.23 -9.61 -6.77
C ASP A 27 4.79 -10.26 -8.08
N GLU A 28 4.57 -11.59 -8.06
CA GLU A 28 4.04 -12.34 -9.20
C GLU A 28 2.64 -11.87 -9.63
N ALA A 29 1.75 -11.59 -8.67
CA ALA A 29 0.43 -11.04 -8.94
C ALA A 29 0.51 -9.62 -9.55
N VAL A 30 1.39 -8.76 -9.03
CA VAL A 30 1.64 -7.43 -9.60
C VAL A 30 2.16 -7.55 -11.04
N ASP A 31 3.06 -8.50 -11.30
CA ASP A 31 3.69 -8.70 -12.62
C ASP A 31 2.71 -9.22 -13.66
N ARG A 32 1.78 -10.09 -13.25
CA ARG A 32 0.67 -10.56 -14.10
C ARG A 32 -0.44 -9.52 -14.25
N ASN A 33 -0.31 -8.35 -13.63
CA ASN A 33 -1.35 -7.32 -13.57
C ASN A 33 -2.68 -7.88 -13.03
N ASP A 34 -2.59 -8.81 -12.08
CA ASP A 34 -3.74 -9.47 -11.49
C ASP A 34 -4.68 -8.44 -10.84
N PRO A 35 -6.01 -8.50 -11.09
CA PRO A 35 -6.97 -7.53 -10.56
C PRO A 35 -6.98 -7.44 -9.03
N TYR A 36 -6.47 -8.46 -8.33
CA TYR A 36 -6.46 -8.55 -6.88
C TYR A 36 -5.05 -8.42 -6.26
N ALA A 37 -4.00 -8.18 -7.06
CA ALA A 37 -2.63 -8.00 -6.56
C ALA A 37 -2.54 -6.96 -5.41
N GLY A 38 -3.30 -5.87 -5.52
CA GLY A 38 -3.38 -4.86 -4.48
C GLY A 38 -4.03 -5.34 -3.17
N VAL A 39 -5.02 -6.25 -3.25
CA VAL A 39 -5.67 -6.84 -2.08
C VAL A 39 -4.69 -7.79 -1.39
N ALA A 40 -3.97 -8.61 -2.17
CA ALA A 40 -2.89 -9.46 -1.69
C ALA A 40 -1.86 -8.68 -0.86
N LEU A 41 -1.38 -7.56 -1.41
CA LEU A 41 -0.46 -6.66 -0.73
C LEU A 41 -1.04 -6.10 0.57
N LEU A 42 -2.29 -5.66 0.55
CA LEU A 42 -2.93 -5.10 1.74
C LEU A 42 -3.05 -6.16 2.84
N THR A 43 -3.45 -7.38 2.50
CA THR A 43 -3.47 -8.54 3.42
C THR A 43 -2.09 -8.80 4.01
N LEU A 44 -1.04 -8.84 3.17
CA LEU A 44 0.33 -9.01 3.62
C LEU A 44 0.73 -7.96 4.66
N VAL A 45 0.49 -6.68 4.38
CA VAL A 45 0.86 -5.58 5.29
C VAL A 45 0.10 -5.63 6.61
N LEU A 46 -1.18 -6.02 6.59
CA LEU A 46 -2.01 -6.09 7.81
C LEU A 46 -1.64 -7.26 8.72
N HIS A 47 -1.19 -8.39 8.16
CA HIS A 47 -1.00 -9.64 8.92
C HIS A 47 0.46 -10.06 9.10
N ARG A 48 1.38 -9.61 8.25
CA ARG A 48 2.82 -9.89 8.35
C ARG A 48 3.62 -8.60 8.27
N PRO A 49 3.77 -7.86 9.40
CA PRO A 49 4.32 -6.51 9.40
C PRO A 49 5.86 -6.53 9.44
N ASP A 50 6.53 -7.35 8.63
CA ASP A 50 7.98 -7.23 8.50
C ASP A 50 8.31 -6.13 7.48
N PRO A 51 8.97 -5.02 7.88
CA PRO A 51 9.32 -3.95 6.97
C PRO A 51 10.13 -4.39 5.75
N GLU A 52 11.05 -5.33 5.93
CA GLU A 52 11.94 -5.80 4.86
C GLU A 52 11.16 -6.62 3.81
N VAL A 53 10.04 -7.22 4.21
CA VAL A 53 9.13 -7.94 3.32
C VAL A 53 8.15 -6.98 2.65
N ALA A 54 7.54 -6.07 3.41
CA ALA A 54 6.47 -5.21 2.92
C ALA A 54 6.96 -4.08 2.01
N LEU A 55 8.06 -3.40 2.37
CA LEU A 55 8.52 -2.19 1.68
C LEU A 55 8.82 -2.39 0.19
N PRO A 56 9.55 -3.45 -0.23
CA PRO A 56 9.80 -3.68 -1.66
C PRO A 56 8.50 -3.83 -2.46
N ARG A 57 7.51 -4.51 -1.89
CA ARG A 57 6.21 -4.80 -2.54
C ARG A 57 5.31 -3.57 -2.62
N ILE A 58 5.29 -2.74 -1.57
CA ILE A 58 4.61 -1.44 -1.61
C ILE A 58 5.21 -0.59 -2.74
N LYS A 59 6.55 -0.50 -2.82
CA LYS A 59 7.24 0.27 -3.87
C LYS A 59 6.92 -0.25 -5.27
N ARG A 60 6.89 -1.57 -5.45
CA ARG A 60 6.54 -2.23 -6.72
C ARG A 60 5.10 -1.93 -7.13
N ALA A 61 4.15 -2.17 -6.23
CA ALA A 61 2.73 -1.97 -6.50
C ALA A 61 2.36 -0.50 -6.77
N LEU A 62 3.07 0.46 -6.17
CA LEU A 62 2.87 1.90 -6.42
C LEU A 62 3.16 2.33 -7.87
N VAL A 63 3.92 1.54 -8.64
CA VAL A 63 4.18 1.79 -10.07
C VAL A 63 3.46 0.81 -10.99
N SER A 64 2.54 0.01 -10.46
CA SER A 64 1.72 -0.89 -11.28
C SER A 64 0.92 -0.10 -12.32
N PRO A 65 0.78 -0.61 -13.57
CA PRO A 65 -0.09 0.02 -14.55
C PRO A 65 -1.57 -0.02 -14.11
N ASN A 66 -1.98 -0.99 -13.29
CA ASN A 66 -3.33 -1.08 -12.74
C ASN A 66 -3.56 -0.04 -11.63
N ALA A 67 -4.54 0.82 -11.85
CA ALA A 67 -4.88 1.90 -10.93
C ALA A 67 -5.45 1.39 -9.58
N GLN A 68 -6.20 0.30 -9.58
CA GLN A 68 -6.69 -0.32 -8.33
C GLN A 68 -5.52 -0.88 -7.50
N THR A 69 -4.52 -1.49 -8.15
CA THR A 69 -3.29 -1.94 -7.49
C THR A 69 -2.53 -0.78 -6.84
N ARG A 70 -2.38 0.34 -7.56
CA ARG A 70 -1.77 1.56 -6.99
C ARG A 70 -2.58 2.14 -5.82
N ALA A 71 -3.90 2.15 -5.91
CA ALA A 71 -4.78 2.62 -4.84
C ALA A 71 -4.62 1.78 -3.56
N ASN A 72 -4.63 0.46 -3.68
CA ASN A 72 -4.42 -0.45 -2.55
C ASN A 72 -2.99 -0.35 -1.99
N ALA A 73 -1.99 -0.10 -2.83
CA ALA A 73 -0.63 0.15 -2.38
C ALA A 73 -0.51 1.44 -1.54
N LEU A 74 -1.28 2.48 -1.86
CA LEU A 74 -1.36 3.70 -1.05
C LEU A 74 -2.03 3.45 0.31
N GLN A 75 -3.11 2.66 0.35
CA GLN A 75 -3.71 2.23 1.62
C GLN A 75 -2.71 1.42 2.45
N SER A 76 -2.01 0.48 1.81
CA SER A 76 -0.95 -0.32 2.42
C SER A 76 0.18 0.55 2.98
N LEU A 77 0.58 1.62 2.27
CA LEU A 77 1.55 2.60 2.78
C LEU A 77 1.06 3.32 4.05
N GLY A 78 -0.21 3.70 4.10
CA GLY A 78 -0.82 4.28 5.30
C GLY A 78 -0.78 3.32 6.50
N HIS A 79 -1.11 2.04 6.27
CA HIS A 79 -1.02 1.00 7.30
C HIS A 79 0.43 0.71 7.72
N TYR A 80 1.35 0.65 6.76
CA TYR A 80 2.78 0.51 7.03
C TYR A 80 3.27 1.63 7.97
N ALA A 81 2.94 2.89 7.66
CA ALA A 81 3.34 4.03 8.49
C ALA A 81 2.75 3.96 9.90
N ARG A 82 1.51 3.48 10.06
CA ARG A 82 0.87 3.23 11.35
C ARG A 82 1.62 2.19 12.19
N LEU A 83 1.97 1.07 11.57
CA LEU A 83 2.60 -0.08 12.24
C LEU A 83 4.06 0.18 12.58
N HIS A 84 4.81 0.76 11.64
CA HIS A 84 6.27 0.91 11.76
C HIS A 84 6.72 2.28 12.24
N ARG A 85 5.81 3.27 12.24
CA ARG A 85 6.11 4.66 12.59
C ARG A 85 7.29 5.22 11.81
N SER A 86 7.45 4.77 10.57
CA SER A 86 8.55 5.15 9.68
C SER A 86 8.07 5.34 8.25
N ILE A 87 8.86 6.08 7.48
CA ILE A 87 8.73 6.13 6.02
C ILE A 87 10.10 6.43 5.40
N ASP A 88 10.43 5.77 4.29
CA ASP A 88 11.65 6.08 3.55
C ASP A 88 11.46 7.22 2.52
N ALA A 89 12.58 7.81 2.10
CA ALA A 89 12.58 8.96 1.20
C ALA A 89 12.01 8.65 -0.20
N ASP A 90 12.14 7.42 -0.69
CA ASP A 90 11.61 7.02 -2.00
C ASP A 90 10.08 6.98 -1.97
N LEU A 91 9.51 6.40 -0.92
CA LEU A 91 8.05 6.38 -0.69
C LEU A 91 7.48 7.78 -0.50
N VAL A 92 8.20 8.68 0.18
CA VAL A 92 7.80 10.10 0.28
C VAL A 92 7.72 10.75 -1.11
N ARG A 93 8.69 10.49 -1.99
CA ARG A 93 8.71 11.02 -3.36
C ARG A 93 7.54 10.46 -4.19
N ARG A 94 7.31 9.15 -4.13
CA ARG A 94 6.19 8.49 -4.83
C ARG A 94 4.84 8.99 -4.35
N LEU A 95 4.67 9.12 -3.04
CA LEU A 95 3.47 9.69 -2.43
C LEU A 95 3.22 11.11 -2.92
N ARG A 96 4.27 11.94 -3.02
CA ARG A 96 4.15 13.29 -3.57
C ARG A 96 3.65 13.29 -5.01
N CYS A 97 4.16 12.39 -5.86
CA CYS A 97 3.66 12.24 -7.22
C CYS A 97 2.18 11.78 -7.24
N ALA A 98 1.82 10.80 -6.41
CA ALA A 98 0.47 10.27 -6.33
C ALA A 98 -0.58 11.30 -5.89
N LEU A 99 -0.20 12.30 -5.08
CA LEU A 99 -1.07 13.41 -4.69
C LEU A 99 -1.53 14.28 -5.88
N SER A 100 -0.89 14.15 -7.04
CA SER A 100 -1.28 14.82 -8.29
C SER A 100 -1.87 13.86 -9.34
N ASP A 101 -1.90 12.56 -9.08
CA ASP A 101 -2.40 11.55 -10.03
C ASP A 101 -3.94 11.56 -10.10
N ARG A 102 -4.46 11.91 -11.27
CA ARG A 102 -5.91 12.01 -11.57
C ARG A 102 -6.49 10.74 -12.18
N THR A 103 -5.72 9.66 -12.30
CA THR A 103 -6.18 8.38 -12.84
C THR A 103 -7.43 7.93 -12.08
N PRO A 104 -8.54 7.63 -12.77
CA PRO A 104 -9.76 7.14 -12.15
C PRO A 104 -9.57 5.75 -11.51
N VAL A 105 -10.22 5.54 -10.36
CA VAL A 105 -10.35 4.26 -9.68
C VAL A 105 -11.79 4.17 -9.16
N GLY A 106 -12.64 3.42 -9.88
CA GLY A 106 -14.08 3.41 -9.62
C GLY A 106 -14.67 4.83 -9.65
N ARG A 107 -15.28 5.26 -8.54
CA ARG A 107 -15.86 6.61 -8.37
C ARG A 107 -14.88 7.65 -7.80
N SER A 108 -13.60 7.29 -7.68
CA SER A 108 -12.53 8.10 -7.05
C SER A 108 -11.33 8.26 -7.98
N GLN A 109 -10.27 8.89 -7.49
CA GLN A 109 -9.00 9.07 -8.21
C GLN A 109 -7.83 8.69 -7.30
N ILE A 110 -6.68 8.30 -7.88
CA ILE A 110 -5.46 7.96 -7.13
C ILE A 110 -5.09 9.03 -6.09
N ARG A 111 -5.18 10.32 -6.43
CA ARG A 111 -4.90 11.41 -5.49
C ARG A 111 -5.73 11.39 -4.20
N GLY A 112 -6.93 10.82 -4.22
CA GLY A 112 -7.77 10.65 -3.02
C GLY A 112 -7.16 9.62 -2.06
N TYR A 113 -6.78 8.45 -2.58
CA TYR A 113 -6.05 7.44 -1.83
C TYR A 113 -4.70 7.96 -1.33
N ALA A 114 -3.99 8.73 -2.16
CA ALA A 114 -2.73 9.35 -1.79
C ALA A 114 -2.89 10.38 -0.67
N TYR A 115 -4.00 11.12 -0.66
CA TYR A 115 -4.31 12.05 0.41
C TYR A 115 -4.51 11.32 1.74
N HIS A 116 -5.26 10.23 1.76
CA HIS A 116 -5.43 9.41 2.97
C HIS A 116 -4.10 8.82 3.46
N ALA A 117 -3.31 8.25 2.55
CA ALA A 117 -1.97 7.76 2.87
C ALA A 117 -1.07 8.86 3.43
N ALA A 118 -1.11 10.07 2.87
CA ALA A 118 -0.34 11.21 3.36
C ALA A 118 -0.76 11.66 4.77
N CYS A 119 -2.06 11.63 5.08
CA CYS A 119 -2.55 11.87 6.43
C CYS A 119 -2.00 10.84 7.41
N ASP A 120 -2.01 9.56 7.05
CA ASP A 120 -1.50 8.49 7.90
C ASP A 120 0.02 8.62 8.10
N VAL A 121 0.77 8.81 7.04
CA VAL A 121 2.21 9.04 7.11
C VAL A 121 2.52 10.27 7.97
N GLY A 122 1.80 11.37 7.79
CA GLY A 122 1.98 12.59 8.57
C GLY A 122 1.63 12.44 10.05
N MET A 123 0.71 11.55 10.38
CA MET A 123 0.26 11.27 11.74
C MET A 123 1.19 10.30 12.49
N PHE A 124 1.70 9.27 11.81
CA PHE A 124 2.36 8.13 12.47
C PHE A 124 3.88 8.06 12.26
N ALA A 125 4.42 8.53 11.13
CA ALA A 125 5.86 8.49 10.91
C ALA A 125 6.62 9.52 11.76
N ARG A 126 7.89 9.24 12.04
CA ARG A 126 8.72 10.14 12.87
C ARG A 126 8.87 11.49 12.19
N ARG A 127 8.67 12.56 12.97
CA ARG A 127 8.65 13.93 12.44
C ARG A 127 9.94 14.35 11.73
N HIS A 128 11.10 13.81 12.10
CA HIS A 128 12.38 14.14 11.46
C HIS A 128 12.55 13.47 10.08
N GLU A 129 11.85 12.37 9.82
CA GLU A 129 11.82 11.67 8.52
C GLU A 129 10.90 12.38 7.51
N LEU A 130 9.96 13.19 8.00
CA LEU A 130 8.96 13.87 7.18
C LEU A 130 9.50 15.16 6.57
N PRO A 131 9.34 15.38 5.25
CA PRO A 131 9.68 16.66 4.64
C PRO A 131 8.72 17.76 5.11
N ARG A 132 9.20 19.02 5.07
CA ARG A 132 8.45 20.20 5.55
C ARG A 132 7.03 20.29 4.96
N TRP A 133 6.85 19.98 3.68
CA TRP A 133 5.55 20.07 3.03
C TRP A 133 4.52 19.09 3.62
N LEU A 134 4.95 17.86 3.93
CA LEU A 134 4.08 16.82 4.47
C LEU A 134 3.74 17.12 5.93
N ARG A 135 4.72 17.60 6.71
CA ARG A 135 4.50 18.09 8.07
C ARG A 135 3.50 19.23 8.19
N ARG A 136 3.41 20.11 7.18
CA ARG A 136 2.48 21.24 7.17
C ARG A 136 1.07 20.81 6.78
N ARG A 137 0.95 19.91 5.80
CA ARG A 137 -0.32 19.48 5.23
C ARG A 137 -1.06 18.48 6.12
N CYS A 138 -0.32 17.60 6.77
CA CYS A 138 -0.84 16.45 7.50
C CYS A 138 -0.25 16.40 8.92
N ALA A 139 -0.11 17.57 9.57
CA ALA A 139 0.41 17.63 10.93
C ALA A 139 -0.46 16.75 11.85
N GLY A 140 0.09 15.64 12.34
CA GLY A 140 -0.48 14.97 13.50
C GLY A 140 -0.65 15.95 14.68
N PRO A 141 -1.45 15.60 15.70
CA PRO A 141 -1.71 16.48 16.83
C PRO A 141 -0.41 17.06 17.39
N ARG A 142 -0.40 18.38 17.66
CA ARG A 142 0.76 19.04 18.28
C ARG A 142 1.06 18.33 19.60
N ARG A 143 2.30 17.87 19.79
CA ARG A 143 2.72 17.39 21.12
C ARG A 143 2.55 18.55 22.11
N PRO A 144 1.96 18.32 23.29
CA PRO A 144 1.98 19.32 24.34
C PRO A 144 3.43 19.68 24.63
N THR A 145 3.74 20.96 24.66
CA THR A 145 4.96 21.45 25.29
C THR A 145 4.81 21.16 26.78
N HIS A 146 5.55 20.17 27.29
CA HIS A 146 5.78 20.09 28.73
C HIS A 146 6.55 21.36 29.11
N GLN A 147 5.90 22.22 29.88
CA GLN A 147 6.55 23.26 30.68
C GLN A 147 7.13 22.62 31.93
#